data_AF-A0A0G4M8C5-F1
#
_entry.id   AF-A0A0G4M8C5-F1
#
_cell.length_a   1.000
_cell.length_b   1.000
_cell.length_c   1.000
_cell.angle_alpha   90.00
_cell.angle_beta   90.00
_cell.angle_gamma   90.00
#
_symmetry.space_group_name_H-M   'P 1'
#
loop_
_entity.id
_entity.type
_entity.pdbx_description
1 polymer ?
#
loop_
_entity_poly.entity_id
_entity_poly.type
_entity_poly.pdbx_seq_one_letter_code
_entity_poly.pdbx_strand_id
1 'polypeptide(L)'
;MDVGDIFLPLAKCLKYMGFTTVCDVMFGVFLTYWIVARHILYPMVCWSIYTDIPNIIGEVCYKGSDSNLQGPFPVPETSSYLLEPFWDSEGMVCFGKKVTWYFLVPLLLLQCLIFAWFVLIARVAIKVIRGGSAEDNRSDDEAEEEDDFV
;
A
#
# COMPACT_ATOMS: atom_id res chain seq x y z
N MET A 1 1.85 -3.78 -10.42
CA MET A 1 1.26 -3.07 -11.57
C MET A 1 -0.24 -3.16 -11.40
N ASP A 2 -0.82 -2.08 -10.94
CA ASP A 2 -2.27 -2.01 -10.74
C ASP A 2 -2.94 -1.76 -12.08
N VAL A 3 -4.21 -2.19 -12.21
CA VAL A 3 -5.01 -1.93 -13.41
C VAL A 3 -5.09 -0.41 -13.72
N GLY A 4 -4.96 0.42 -12.68
CA GLY A 4 -4.81 1.87 -12.76
C GLY A 4 -3.64 2.37 -13.62
N ASP A 5 -2.52 1.65 -13.62
CA ASP A 5 -1.31 2.04 -14.36
C ASP A 5 -1.51 2.01 -15.88
N ILE A 6 -2.53 1.27 -16.35
CA ILE A 6 -2.91 1.18 -17.77
C ILE A 6 -3.90 2.30 -18.15
N PHE A 7 -4.77 2.72 -17.23
CA PHE A 7 -5.80 3.72 -17.50
C PHE A 7 -5.24 5.13 -17.69
N LEU A 8 -4.15 5.48 -17.00
CA LEU A 8 -3.51 6.79 -17.08
C LEU A 8 -2.92 7.13 -18.48
N PRO A 9 -2.14 6.26 -19.13
CA PRO A 9 -1.68 6.51 -20.50
C PRO A 9 -2.81 6.41 -21.54
N LEU A 10 -3.80 5.54 -21.32
CA LEU A 10 -4.99 5.44 -22.19
C LEU A 10 -5.79 6.74 -22.21
N ALA A 11 -5.99 7.37 -21.04
CA ALA A 11 -6.66 8.66 -20.93
C ALA A 11 -5.92 9.78 -21.68
N LYS A 12 -4.57 9.80 -21.63
CA LYS A 12 -3.76 10.75 -22.41
C LYS A 12 -3.92 10.52 -23.92
N CYS A 13 -3.92 9.28 -24.39
CA CYS A 13 -4.16 8.95 -25.81
C CYS A 13 -5.56 9.39 -26.28
N LEU A 14 -6.60 9.18 -25.48
CA LEU A 14 -7.96 9.62 -25.81
C LEU A 14 -8.13 11.15 -25.83
N LYS A 15 -7.42 11.87 -24.94
CA LYS A 15 -7.38 13.34 -24.94
C LYS A 15 -6.78 13.89 -26.23
N TYR A 16 -5.72 13.29 -26.76
CA TYR A 16 -5.14 13.69 -28.06
C TYR A 16 -6.09 13.46 -29.24
N MET A 17 -7.07 12.56 -29.11
CA MET A 17 -8.11 12.33 -30.13
C MET A 17 -9.31 13.30 -30.02
N GLY A 18 -9.27 14.28 -29.10
CA GLY A 18 -10.30 15.31 -28.97
C GLY A 18 -11.55 14.92 -28.16
N PHE A 19 -11.57 13.72 -27.54
CA PHE A 19 -12.71 13.24 -26.75
C PHE A 19 -12.52 13.52 -25.26
N THR A 20 -12.80 14.76 -24.84
CA THR A 20 -12.65 15.21 -23.44
C THR A 20 -13.62 14.53 -22.47
N THR A 21 -14.86 14.27 -22.90
CA THR A 21 -15.90 13.65 -22.05
C THR A 21 -15.58 12.21 -21.64
N VAL A 22 -14.94 11.43 -22.52
CA VAL A 22 -14.55 10.05 -22.22
C VAL A 22 -13.39 10.02 -21.22
N CYS A 23 -12.48 10.99 -21.30
CA CYS A 23 -11.38 11.14 -20.36
C CYS A 23 -11.87 11.34 -18.92
N ASP A 24 -12.88 12.20 -18.73
CA ASP A 24 -13.45 12.48 -17.40
C ASP A 24 -14.19 11.26 -16.81
N VAL A 25 -14.91 10.51 -17.66
CA VAL A 25 -15.57 9.26 -17.24
C VAL A 25 -14.55 8.21 -16.82
N MET A 26 -13.47 8.02 -17.60
CA MET A 26 -12.43 7.05 -17.25
C MET A 26 -11.69 7.43 -15.96
N PHE A 27 -11.45 8.73 -15.74
CA PHE A 27 -10.88 9.23 -14.49
C PHE A 27 -11.79 8.92 -13.29
N GLY A 28 -13.11 9.11 -13.42
CA GLY A 28 -14.08 8.79 -12.37
C GLY A 28 -14.13 7.29 -12.03
N VAL A 29 -14.12 6.41 -13.03
CA VAL A 29 -14.09 4.96 -12.82
C VAL A 29 -12.78 4.53 -12.16
N PHE A 30 -11.66 5.10 -12.59
CA PHE A 30 -10.36 4.86 -11.95
C PHE A 30 -10.37 5.28 -10.48
N LEU A 31 -10.88 6.47 -10.16
CA LEU A 31 -10.92 7.00 -8.80
C LEU A 31 -11.78 6.12 -7.88
N THR A 32 -12.95 5.68 -8.35
CA THR A 32 -13.83 4.79 -7.55
C THR A 32 -13.17 3.43 -7.30
N TYR A 33 -12.58 2.80 -8.32
CA TYR A 33 -11.83 1.56 -8.17
C TYR A 33 -10.67 1.71 -7.17
N TRP A 34 -9.89 2.79 -7.32
CA TRP A 34 -8.74 3.06 -6.46
C TRP A 34 -9.14 3.22 -5.00
N ILE A 35 -10.23 3.96 -4.71
CA ILE A 35 -10.75 4.11 -3.33
C ILE A 35 -11.13 2.75 -2.76
N VAL A 36 -11.90 1.94 -3.48
CA VAL A 36 -12.32 0.62 -2.98
C VAL A 36 -11.11 -0.27 -2.69
N ALA A 37 -10.20 -0.39 -3.65
CA ALA A 37 -9.03 -1.26 -3.52
C ALA A 37 -8.09 -0.82 -2.39
N ARG A 38 -7.84 0.50 -2.26
CA ARG A 38 -6.83 1.04 -1.34
C ARG A 38 -7.36 1.46 0.02
N HIS A 39 -8.61 1.90 0.12
CA HIS A 39 -9.19 2.39 1.39
C HIS A 39 -10.10 1.37 2.06
N ILE A 40 -10.58 0.35 1.34
CA ILE A 40 -11.46 -0.69 1.91
C ILE A 40 -10.71 -2.03 1.99
N LEU A 41 -10.27 -2.58 0.86
CA LEU A 41 -9.66 -3.91 0.84
C LEU A 41 -8.31 -3.95 1.58
N TYR A 42 -7.46 -2.93 1.40
CA TYR A 42 -6.15 -2.93 2.04
C TYR A 42 -6.21 -2.85 3.58
N PRO A 43 -6.99 -1.94 4.21
CA PRO A 43 -7.18 -1.95 5.66
C PRO A 43 -7.87 -3.23 6.17
N MET A 44 -8.78 -3.82 5.38
CA MET A 44 -9.40 -5.11 5.72
C MET A 44 -8.36 -6.23 5.81
N VAL A 45 -7.37 -6.26 4.90
CA VAL A 45 -6.25 -7.21 4.97
C VAL A 45 -5.40 -6.96 6.23
N CYS A 46 -5.09 -5.69 6.54
CA CYS A 46 -4.34 -5.35 7.75
C CYS A 46 -5.09 -5.78 9.04
N TRP A 47 -6.42 -5.62 9.05
CA TRP A 47 -7.28 -6.07 10.14
C TRP A 47 -7.28 -7.60 10.28
N SER A 48 -7.44 -8.32 9.16
CA SER A 48 -7.39 -9.79 9.14
C SER A 48 -6.05 -10.32 9.65
N ILE A 49 -4.93 -9.69 9.26
CA ILE A 49 -3.59 -10.03 9.78
C ILE A 49 -3.52 -9.82 11.30
N TYR A 50 -4.11 -8.73 11.81
CA TYR A 50 -4.11 -8.43 13.24
C TYR A 50 -4.93 -9.42 14.07
N THR A 51 -6.12 -9.79 13.60
CA THR A 51 -7.05 -10.63 14.36
C THR A 51 -6.86 -12.12 14.09
N ASP A 52 -6.66 -12.53 12.85
CA ASP A 52 -6.80 -13.93 12.47
C ASP A 52 -5.50 -14.71 12.70
N ILE A 53 -4.33 -14.08 12.49
CA ILE A 53 -3.01 -14.71 12.70
C ILE A 53 -2.82 -15.23 14.12
N PRO A 54 -3.00 -14.43 15.20
CA PRO A 54 -2.77 -14.93 16.55
C PRO A 54 -3.78 -16.00 16.97
N ASN A 55 -4.98 -15.99 16.39
CA ASN A 55 -6.04 -16.94 16.71
C ASN A 55 -5.86 -18.30 15.99
N ILE A 56 -5.29 -18.32 14.78
CA ILE A 56 -5.15 -19.54 13.97
C ILE A 56 -3.84 -20.29 14.27
N ILE A 57 -2.71 -19.58 14.37
CA ILE A 57 -1.38 -20.21 14.42
C ILE A 57 -0.93 -20.52 15.85
N GLY A 58 -1.31 -19.69 16.82
CA GLY A 58 -0.80 -19.76 18.19
C GLY A 58 0.68 -19.39 18.31
N GLU A 59 1.16 -19.13 19.53
CA GLU A 59 2.56 -18.73 19.78
C GLU A 59 3.49 -19.96 19.82
N VAL A 60 3.87 -20.47 18.65
CA VAL A 60 4.71 -21.67 18.50
C VAL A 60 5.90 -21.46 17.57
N CYS A 61 6.96 -22.24 17.81
CA CYS A 61 8.16 -22.29 16.98
C CYS A 61 8.39 -23.69 16.40
N TYR A 62 8.94 -23.73 15.19
CA TYR A 62 9.34 -24.94 14.48
C TYR A 62 10.80 -24.83 14.05
N LYS A 63 11.53 -25.95 14.00
CA LYS A 63 12.92 -26.02 13.55
C LYS A 63 13.14 -27.23 12.67
N GLY A 64 14.00 -27.11 11.66
CA GLY A 64 14.42 -28.22 10.79
C GLY A 64 13.90 -28.10 9.35
N SER A 65 14.45 -28.97 8.51
CA SER A 65 14.12 -29.07 7.08
C SER A 65 12.73 -29.66 6.83
N ASP A 66 12.19 -29.49 5.62
CA ASP A 66 10.84 -29.95 5.20
C ASP A 66 10.56 -31.43 5.54
N SER A 67 11.60 -32.28 5.50
CA SER A 67 11.51 -33.71 5.83
C SER A 67 11.63 -34.06 7.33
N ASN A 68 12.04 -33.14 8.19
CA ASN A 68 12.26 -33.38 9.63
C ASN A 68 11.96 -32.13 10.47
N LEU A 69 10.73 -31.63 10.34
CA LEU A 69 10.20 -30.53 11.14
C LEU A 69 10.01 -30.96 12.60
N GLN A 70 10.78 -30.34 13.49
CA GLN A 70 10.67 -30.51 14.95
C GLN A 70 9.86 -29.35 15.53
N GLY A 71 8.86 -29.68 16.34
CA GLY A 71 8.01 -28.72 17.05
C GLY A 71 6.82 -29.40 17.74
N PRO A 72 6.03 -28.66 18.54
CA PRO A 72 6.12 -27.22 18.81
C PRO A 72 7.04 -26.87 19.99
N PHE A 73 7.87 -25.82 19.82
CA PHE A 73 8.67 -25.23 20.90
C PHE A 73 8.08 -23.90 21.38
N PRO A 74 8.25 -23.51 22.65
CA PRO A 74 7.85 -22.19 23.14
C PRO A 74 8.74 -21.09 22.55
N VAL A 75 8.17 -19.90 22.37
CA VAL A 75 8.89 -18.74 21.84
C VAL A 75 9.94 -18.27 22.87
N PRO A 76 11.24 -18.26 22.53
CA PRO A 76 12.27 -17.74 23.42
C PRO A 76 12.16 -16.21 23.54
N GLU A 77 12.59 -15.65 24.67
CA GLU A 77 12.49 -14.20 24.93
C GLU A 77 13.47 -13.36 24.06
N THR A 78 14.54 -13.98 23.57
CA THR A 78 15.64 -13.33 22.84
C THR A 78 15.26 -13.00 21.40
N SER A 79 15.50 -11.78 20.88
CA SER A 79 15.14 -11.42 19.49
C SER A 79 16.01 -12.04 18.39
N SER A 80 17.06 -12.80 18.72
CA SER A 80 18.02 -13.36 17.75
C SER A 80 17.39 -14.34 16.77
N TYR A 81 16.31 -15.04 17.19
CA TYR A 81 15.59 -15.98 16.32
C TYR A 81 14.91 -15.35 15.12
N LEU A 82 14.74 -14.02 15.11
CA LEU A 82 14.16 -13.31 13.98
C LEU A 82 15.12 -13.27 12.78
N LEU A 83 16.43 -13.29 13.03
CA LEU A 83 17.47 -13.21 12.01
C LEU A 83 18.15 -14.55 11.72
N GLU A 84 17.93 -15.57 12.56
CA GLU A 84 18.44 -16.93 12.33
C GLU A 84 18.09 -17.49 10.94
N PRO A 85 16.85 -17.33 10.41
CA PRO A 85 16.49 -17.85 9.08
C PRO A 85 17.28 -17.23 7.92
N PHE A 86 17.82 -16.02 8.10
CA PHE A 86 18.62 -15.35 7.07
C PHE A 86 20.06 -15.87 7.00
N TRP A 87 20.55 -16.49 8.08
CA TRP A 87 21.92 -17.00 8.15
C TRP A 87 21.97 -18.52 8.09
N ASP A 88 20.93 -19.20 8.57
CA ASP A 88 20.77 -20.64 8.57
C ASP A 88 19.40 -21.00 7.98
N SER A 89 19.40 -21.72 6.86
CA SER A 89 18.17 -22.15 6.19
C SER A 89 17.40 -23.21 7.00
N GLU A 90 18.03 -23.86 7.98
CA GLU A 90 17.39 -24.82 8.90
C GLU A 90 17.18 -24.24 10.31
N GLY A 91 17.33 -22.91 10.44
CA GLY A 91 17.08 -22.15 11.66
C GLY A 91 15.63 -22.27 12.15
N MET A 92 15.40 -21.84 13.39
CA MET A 92 14.06 -21.88 13.97
C MET A 92 13.18 -20.74 13.43
N VAL A 93 11.93 -21.06 13.11
CA VAL A 93 10.91 -20.09 12.67
C VAL A 93 9.82 -20.03 13.73
N CYS A 94 9.61 -18.84 14.28
CA CYS A 94 8.65 -18.59 15.36
C CYS A 94 7.52 -17.67 14.89
N PHE A 95 6.27 -18.06 15.19
CA PHE A 95 5.09 -17.23 14.96
C PHE A 95 4.66 -16.60 16.28
N GLY A 96 5.31 -15.49 16.64
CA GLY A 96 5.00 -14.74 17.86
C GLY A 96 4.34 -13.40 17.58
N LYS A 97 3.69 -12.82 18.60
CA LYS A 97 3.10 -11.46 18.53
C LYS A 97 4.07 -10.40 18.02
N LYS A 98 5.36 -10.51 18.38
CA LYS A 98 6.41 -9.60 17.91
C LYS A 98 6.56 -9.66 16.39
N VAL A 99 6.60 -10.86 15.81
CA VAL A 99 6.74 -11.06 14.35
C VAL A 99 5.56 -10.46 13.60
N THR A 100 4.34 -10.72 14.08
CA THR A 100 3.12 -10.13 13.49
C THR A 100 3.20 -8.60 13.49
N TRP A 101 3.62 -7.98 14.59
CA TRP A 101 3.80 -6.53 14.65
C TRP A 101 4.91 -6.03 13.71
N TYR A 102 6.04 -6.72 13.61
CA TYR A 102 7.11 -6.34 12.68
C TYR A 102 6.65 -6.37 11.21
N PHE A 103 5.75 -7.28 10.85
CA PHE A 103 5.15 -7.32 9.51
C PHE A 103 4.03 -6.28 9.34
N LEU A 104 3.25 -6.03 10.38
CA LEU A 104 2.09 -5.14 10.33
C LEU A 104 2.47 -3.65 10.32
N VAL A 105 3.51 -3.25 11.06
CA VAL A 105 4.01 -1.85 11.10
C VAL A 105 4.33 -1.29 9.71
N PRO A 106 5.17 -1.92 8.86
CA PRO A 106 5.47 -1.40 7.53
C PRO A 106 4.22 -1.37 6.62
N LEU A 107 3.29 -2.32 6.78
CA LEU A 107 2.02 -2.30 6.04
C LEU A 107 1.14 -1.12 6.44
N LEU A 108 1.07 -0.78 7.73
CA LEU A 108 0.35 0.41 8.20
C LEU A 108 1.06 1.70 7.80
N LEU A 109 2.39 1.73 7.80
CA LEU A 109 3.15 2.88 7.29
C LEU A 109 2.84 3.10 5.82
N LEU A 110 2.78 2.02 5.02
CA LEU A 110 2.35 2.11 3.63
C LEU A 110 0.90 2.61 3.51
N GLN A 111 0.00 2.22 4.42
CA GLN A 111 -1.36 2.78 4.47
C GLN A 111 -1.35 4.29 4.74
N CYS A 112 -0.49 4.78 5.63
CA CYS A 112 -0.34 6.22 5.88
C CYS A 112 0.11 6.96 4.61
N LEU A 113 1.06 6.38 3.86
CA LEU A 113 1.47 6.95 2.57
C LEU A 113 0.30 6.97 1.59
N ILE A 114 -0.49 5.88 1.50
CA ILE A 114 -1.67 5.80 0.64
C ILE A 114 -2.69 6.91 0.99
N PHE A 115 -2.89 7.23 2.28
CA PHE A 115 -3.73 8.35 2.69
C PHE A 115 -3.17 9.71 2.26
N ALA A 116 -1.85 9.92 2.32
CA ALA A 116 -1.24 11.14 1.80
C ALA A 116 -1.47 11.27 0.28
N TRP A 117 -1.30 10.18 -0.48
CA TRP A 117 -1.60 10.12 -1.90
C TRP A 117 -3.10 10.37 -2.21
N PHE A 118 -4.00 9.89 -1.35
CA PHE A 118 -5.43 10.17 -1.48
C PHE A 118 -5.72 11.67 -1.45
N VAL A 119 -5.07 12.42 -0.56
CA VAL A 119 -5.24 13.88 -0.48
C VAL A 119 -4.83 14.53 -1.80
N LEU A 120 -3.72 14.10 -2.42
CA LEU A 120 -3.29 14.61 -3.72
C LEU A 120 -4.32 14.30 -4.83
N ILE A 121 -4.82 13.06 -4.89
CA ILE A 121 -5.84 12.65 -5.87
C ILE A 121 -7.16 13.41 -5.65
N ALA A 122 -7.59 13.58 -4.40
CA ALA A 122 -8.80 14.32 -4.04
C ALA A 122 -8.71 15.80 -4.43
N ARG A 123 -7.54 16.44 -4.24
CA ARG A 123 -7.29 17.82 -4.70
C ARG A 123 -7.47 17.94 -6.21
N VAL A 124 -6.93 17.00 -6.99
CA VAL A 124 -7.11 16.96 -8.45
C VAL A 124 -8.57 16.72 -8.82
N ALA A 125 -9.25 15.76 -8.17
CA ALA A 125 -10.65 15.47 -8.45
C ALA A 125 -11.57 16.68 -8.19
N ILE A 126 -11.34 17.43 -7.10
CA ILE A 126 -12.09 18.66 -6.79
C ILE A 126 -11.83 19.74 -7.86
N LYS A 127 -10.59 19.88 -8.34
CA LYS A 127 -10.23 20.82 -9.43
C LYS A 127 -11.00 20.50 -10.72
N VAL A 128 -11.11 19.22 -11.07
CA VAL A 128 -11.85 18.75 -12.26
C VAL A 128 -13.36 19.01 -12.11
N ILE A 129 -13.96 18.70 -10.95
CA ILE A 129 -15.40 18.92 -10.72
C ILE A 129 -15.77 20.41 -10.76
N ARG A 130 -14.86 21.31 -10.38
CA ARG A 130 -15.07 22.77 -10.43
C ARG A 130 -15.01 23.35 -11.85
N GLY A 131 -14.89 22.52 -12.88
CA GLY A 131 -14.85 22.96 -14.29
C GLY A 131 -13.44 23.27 -14.79
N GLY A 132 -12.40 22.96 -14.01
CA GLY A 132 -11.02 22.99 -14.50
C GLY A 132 -10.71 21.79 -15.39
N SER A 133 -9.86 21.96 -16.39
CA SER A 133 -9.30 20.83 -17.15
C SER A 133 -8.45 19.97 -16.22
N ALA A 134 -8.48 18.64 -16.40
CA ALA A 134 -7.58 17.69 -15.74
C ALA A 134 -6.15 17.87 -16.29
N GLU A 135 -5.53 19.00 -15.98
CA GLU A 135 -4.12 19.27 -16.25
C GLU A 135 -3.28 18.82 -15.04
N ASP A 136 -2.35 17.93 -15.37
CA ASP A 136 -1.40 17.26 -14.49
C ASP A 136 -0.49 18.31 -13.84
N ASN A 137 -0.60 18.50 -12.53
CA ASN A 137 0.22 19.43 -11.74
C ASN A 137 1.67 18.93 -11.53
N ARG A 138 2.15 18.02 -12.38
CA ARG A 138 3.45 17.34 -12.28
C ARG A 138 4.64 18.22 -12.68
N SER A 139 4.44 19.53 -12.79
CA SER A 139 5.47 20.49 -13.22
C SER A 139 5.26 21.92 -12.67
N ASP A 140 4.49 22.10 -11.60
CA ASP A 140 4.13 23.43 -11.07
C ASP A 140 4.70 23.70 -9.66
N ASP A 141 5.84 23.10 -9.32
CA ASP A 141 6.59 23.34 -8.06
C ASP A 141 7.72 24.39 -8.24
N GLU A 142 7.67 25.21 -9.29
CA GLU A 142 8.68 26.24 -9.62
C GLU A 142 8.06 27.66 -9.73
N ALA A 143 6.97 27.97 -9.03
CA ALA A 143 6.33 29.29 -9.13
C ALA A 143 5.54 29.75 -7.88
N GLU A 144 6.11 29.66 -6.67
CA GLU A 144 5.57 30.39 -5.51
C GLU A 144 6.67 30.98 -4.61
N GLU A 145 7.70 31.64 -5.16
CA GLU A 145 8.57 32.57 -4.41
C GLU A 145 9.11 33.70 -5.32
N GLU A 146 8.27 34.60 -5.83
CA GLU A 146 8.74 35.89 -6.40
C GLU A 146 7.55 36.86 -6.59
N ASP A 147 7.09 37.49 -5.50
CA ASP A 147 6.47 38.83 -5.55
C ASP A 147 6.31 39.38 -4.12
N ASP A 148 7.44 39.69 -3.50
CA ASP A 148 7.49 40.61 -2.35
C ASP A 148 8.84 41.35 -2.39
N PHE A 149 8.99 42.29 -3.34
CA PHE A 149 10.00 43.34 -3.24
C PHE A 149 9.53 44.68 -3.85
N VAL A 150 9.69 45.72 -3.03
CA VAL A 150 9.59 47.19 -3.25
C VAL A 150 8.23 47.85 -3.01
#